data_AF-A0A0M2XVV9-F1
#
_entry.id   AF-A0A0M2XVV9-F1
#
_cell.length_a   1.000
_cell.length_b   1.000
_cell.length_c   1.000
_cell.angle_alpha   90.00
_cell.angle_beta   90.00
_cell.angle_gamma   90.00
#
_symmetry.space_group_name_H-M   'P 1'
#
loop_
_entity.id
_entity.type
_entity.pdbx_description
1 polymer ?
#
loop_
_entity_poly.entity_id
_entity_poly.type
_entity_poly.pdbx_seq_one_letter_code
_entity_poly.pdbx_strand_id
1 'polypeptide(L)'
;MSCSIIAQEYKKVNTGCSMASTYAEMAFISFKKAYQAGSLDDARVSLKDAVGKAKEASAYSLIPDCNCANAKNYSLNAVTFGNKALKAADFESLKKWAKKAMDMSLDVMTAIPNCK
;
A
#
# COMPACT_ATOMS: atom_id res chain seq x y z
N MET A 1 7.06 -22.37 35.67
CA MET A 1 6.76 -22.57 34.23
C MET A 1 7.01 -21.26 33.52
N SER A 2 8.18 -21.17 32.90
CA SER A 2 8.65 -19.98 32.18
C SER A 2 7.98 -19.95 30.81
N CYS A 3 7.02 -19.05 30.61
CA CYS A 3 6.59 -18.71 29.26
C CYS A 3 7.52 -17.58 28.80
N SER A 4 8.51 -17.98 28.02
CA SER A 4 9.51 -17.12 27.43
C SER A 4 8.89 -15.85 26.86
N ILE A 5 9.36 -14.72 27.36
CA ILE A 5 9.18 -13.40 26.78
C ILE A 5 9.74 -13.49 25.37
N ILE A 6 8.87 -13.75 24.39
CA ILE A 6 9.18 -13.54 22.99
C ILE A 6 9.34 -12.03 22.88
N ALA A 7 10.60 -11.61 22.81
CA ALA A 7 10.99 -10.30 22.36
C ALA A 7 10.39 -10.08 20.97
N GLN A 8 9.15 -9.61 20.93
CA GLN A 8 8.73 -8.76 19.83
C GLN A 8 9.59 -7.51 19.97
N GLU A 9 10.63 -7.44 19.16
CA GLU A 9 11.19 -6.18 18.74
C GLU A 9 10.03 -5.36 18.16
N TYR A 10 9.31 -4.65 19.05
CA TYR A 10 8.52 -3.50 18.69
C TYR A 10 9.53 -2.47 18.18
N LYS A 11 10.00 -2.65 16.93
CA LYS A 11 10.46 -1.54 16.09
C LYS A 11 9.43 -0.46 16.35
N LYS A 12 9.88 0.67 16.93
CA LYS A 12 9.06 1.86 17.16
C LYS A 12 8.05 1.96 16.03
N VAL A 13 6.81 1.54 16.28
CA VAL A 13 5.73 1.87 15.38
C VAL A 13 5.71 3.37 15.51
N ASN A 14 6.12 4.09 14.46
CA ASN A 14 5.95 5.52 14.43
C ASN A 14 4.44 5.73 14.54
N THR A 15 3.96 5.98 15.76
CA THR A 15 2.53 5.94 16.09
C THR A 15 1.77 7.02 15.32
N GLY A 16 2.47 8.09 14.94
CA GLY A 16 1.98 9.12 14.04
C GLY A 16 1.74 8.64 12.60
N CYS A 17 2.36 7.56 12.16
CA CYS A 17 2.15 6.96 10.84
C CYS A 17 1.13 5.81 10.81
N SER A 18 0.45 5.52 11.93
CA SER A 18 -0.51 4.39 12.02
C SER A 18 -1.55 4.41 10.89
N MET A 19 -2.16 5.56 10.63
CA MET A 19 -3.13 5.72 9.53
C MET A 19 -2.50 5.48 8.15
N ALA A 20 -1.28 5.96 7.92
CA ALA A 20 -0.57 5.72 6.66
C ALA A 20 -0.31 4.22 6.45
N SER A 21 0.10 3.50 7.49
CA SER A 21 0.28 2.04 7.45
C SER A 21 -1.03 1.32 7.16
N THR A 22 -2.11 1.67 7.85
CA THR A 22 -3.42 1.04 7.68
C THR A 22 -3.94 1.23 6.25
N TYR A 23 -3.89 2.46 5.72
CA TYR A 23 -4.33 2.71 4.34
C TYR A 23 -3.43 2.02 3.31
N ALA A 24 -2.12 1.91 3.57
CA ALA A 24 -1.21 1.15 2.71
C ALA A 24 -1.52 -0.36 2.72
N GLU A 25 -1.82 -0.93 3.88
CA GLU A 25 -2.24 -2.33 3.99
C GLU A 25 -3.57 -2.59 3.26
N MET A 26 -4.54 -1.69 3.45
CA MET A 26 -5.82 -1.76 2.73
C MET A 26 -5.62 -1.65 1.21
N ALA A 27 -4.73 -0.75 0.76
CA ALA A 27 -4.39 -0.62 -0.65
C ALA A 27 -3.72 -1.90 -1.17
N PHE A 28 -2.77 -2.48 -0.44
CA PHE A 28 -2.12 -3.74 -0.77
C PHE A 28 -3.14 -4.87 -0.97
N ILE A 29 -4.08 -5.04 -0.03
CA ILE A 29 -5.13 -6.07 -0.10
C ILE A 29 -5.99 -5.87 -1.36
N SER A 30 -6.41 -4.64 -1.65
CA SER A 30 -7.24 -4.35 -2.84
C SER A 30 -6.45 -4.52 -4.15
N PHE A 31 -5.18 -4.14 -4.20
CA PHE A 31 -4.32 -4.42 -5.36
C PHE A 31 -4.09 -5.93 -5.55
N LYS A 32 -3.92 -6.69 -4.47
CA LYS A 32 -3.84 -8.15 -4.51
C LYS A 32 -5.11 -8.78 -5.07
N LYS A 33 -6.29 -8.31 -4.63
CA LYS A 33 -7.58 -8.74 -5.19
C LYS A 33 -7.68 -8.44 -6.68
N ALA A 34 -7.27 -7.25 -7.13
CA ALA A 34 -7.23 -6.91 -8.54
C ALA A 34 -6.29 -7.81 -9.35
N TYR A 35 -5.12 -8.12 -8.81
CA TYR A 35 -4.14 -9.03 -9.45
C TYR A 35 -4.68 -10.46 -9.59
N GLN A 36 -5.47 -10.92 -8.61
CA GLN A 36 -6.05 -12.26 -8.55
C GLN A 36 -7.43 -12.37 -9.22
N ALA A 37 -7.99 -11.27 -9.74
CA ALA A 37 -9.32 -11.24 -10.32
C ALA A 37 -9.45 -12.12 -11.59
N GLY A 38 -10.65 -12.67 -11.78
CA GLY A 38 -11.01 -13.51 -12.92
C GLY A 38 -11.57 -12.74 -14.12
N SER A 39 -11.98 -11.49 -13.95
CA SER A 39 -12.49 -10.59 -15.00
C SER A 39 -11.76 -9.23 -14.97
N LEU A 40 -11.68 -8.53 -16.11
CA LEU A 40 -11.13 -7.17 -16.14
C LEU A 40 -11.99 -6.20 -15.31
N ASP A 41 -13.31 -6.41 -15.30
CA ASP A 41 -14.24 -5.53 -14.61
C ASP A 41 -14.13 -5.67 -13.10
N ASP A 42 -14.04 -6.91 -12.57
CA ASP A 42 -13.79 -7.16 -11.15
C ASP A 42 -12.43 -6.58 -10.72
N ALA A 43 -11.42 -6.73 -11.57
CA ALA A 43 -10.10 -6.16 -11.34
C ALA A 43 -10.17 -4.64 -11.25
N ARG A 44 -10.90 -3.98 -12.16
CA ARG A 44 -11.07 -2.52 -12.19
C ARG A 44 -11.79 -1.97 -10.97
N VAL A 45 -12.82 -2.67 -10.47
CA VAL A 45 -13.49 -2.28 -9.22
C VAL A 45 -12.49 -2.26 -8.06
N SER A 46 -11.73 -3.35 -7.91
CA SER A 46 -10.71 -3.46 -6.86
C SER A 46 -9.58 -2.43 -7.03
N LEU A 47 -9.18 -2.12 -8.27
CA LEU A 47 -8.15 -1.11 -8.55
C LEU A 47 -8.58 0.31 -8.19
N LYS A 48 -9.84 0.70 -8.48
CA LYS A 48 -10.35 2.05 -8.12
C LYS A 48 -10.28 2.25 -6.62
N ASP A 49 -10.73 1.25 -5.87
CA ASP A 49 -10.68 1.22 -4.41
C ASP A 49 -9.22 1.26 -3.89
N ALA A 50 -8.34 0.44 -4.45
CA ALA A 50 -6.92 0.41 -4.08
C ALA A 50 -6.21 1.75 -4.33
N VAL A 51 -6.50 2.41 -5.46
CA VAL A 51 -5.97 3.74 -5.79
C VAL A 51 -6.46 4.79 -4.79
N GLY A 52 -7.73 4.74 -4.39
CA GLY A 52 -8.26 5.62 -3.34
C GLY A 52 -7.50 5.46 -2.03
N LYS A 53 -7.35 4.22 -1.56
CA LYS A 53 -6.60 3.89 -0.34
C LYS A 53 -5.12 4.30 -0.42
N ALA A 54 -4.46 4.11 -1.57
CA ALA A 54 -3.08 4.55 -1.76
C ALA A 54 -2.94 6.09 -1.73
N LYS A 55 -3.94 6.85 -2.18
CA LYS A 55 -3.96 8.32 -2.03
C LYS A 55 -4.05 8.73 -0.56
N GLU A 56 -4.94 8.09 0.20
CA GLU A 56 -5.04 8.32 1.65
C GLU A 56 -3.72 8.00 2.36
N ALA A 57 -3.11 6.84 2.05
CA ALA A 57 -1.79 6.48 2.59
C ALA A 57 -0.74 7.57 2.31
N SER A 58 -0.74 8.13 1.10
CA SER A 58 0.15 9.25 0.75
C SER A 58 -0.13 10.51 1.56
N ALA A 59 -1.40 10.83 1.82
CA ALA A 59 -1.79 12.02 2.58
C ALA A 59 -1.39 11.88 4.05
N TYR A 60 -1.73 10.75 4.66
CA TYR A 60 -1.35 10.45 6.05
C TYR A 60 0.16 10.29 6.23
N SER A 61 0.91 9.94 5.18
CA SER A 61 2.38 9.90 5.26
C SER A 61 3.02 11.27 5.47
N LEU A 62 2.30 12.38 5.23
CA LEU A 62 2.83 13.75 5.36
C LEU A 62 2.24 14.55 6.52
N ILE A 63 1.35 13.97 7.33
CA ILE A 63 0.89 14.68 8.52
C ILE A 63 2.08 14.94 9.45
N PRO A 64 2.09 16.03 10.24
CA PRO A 64 3.23 16.41 11.07
C PRO A 64 3.74 15.27 11.97
N ASP A 65 2.83 14.45 12.48
CA ASP A 65 3.14 13.33 13.38
C ASP A 65 3.83 12.16 12.67
N CYS A 66 3.68 12.02 11.35
CA CYS A 66 4.32 10.97 10.55
C CYS A 66 5.53 11.49 9.76
N ASN A 67 5.31 12.57 8.99
CA ASN A 67 6.29 13.26 8.16
C ASN A 67 7.28 12.36 7.39
N CYS A 68 6.77 11.33 6.73
CA CYS A 68 7.58 10.37 6.00
C CYS A 68 7.53 10.55 4.48
N ALA A 69 8.50 11.28 3.95
CA ALA A 69 8.63 11.55 2.51
C ALA A 69 8.78 10.27 1.66
N ASN A 70 9.48 9.24 2.16
CA ASN A 70 9.64 7.97 1.44
C ASN A 70 8.31 7.22 1.33
N ALA A 71 7.56 7.10 2.43
CA ALA A 71 6.24 6.47 2.45
C ALA A 71 5.25 7.19 1.53
N LYS A 72 5.30 8.54 1.49
CA LYS A 72 4.54 9.33 0.53
C LYS A 72 4.90 8.97 -0.91
N ASN A 73 6.18 8.94 -1.25
CA ASN A 73 6.62 8.66 -2.63
C ASN A 73 6.23 7.25 -3.09
N TYR A 74 6.39 6.24 -2.23
CA TYR A 74 5.92 4.89 -2.53
C TYR A 74 4.39 4.84 -2.70
N SER A 75 3.63 5.52 -1.85
CA SER A 75 2.17 5.63 -2.00
C SER A 75 1.77 6.29 -3.32
N LEU A 76 2.44 7.37 -3.73
CA LEU A 76 2.21 8.02 -5.04
C LEU A 76 2.58 7.13 -6.22
N ASN A 77 3.63 6.32 -6.09
CA ASN A 77 3.97 5.31 -7.10
C ASN A 77 2.89 4.23 -7.18
N ALA A 78 2.34 3.78 -6.04
CA ALA A 78 1.21 2.85 -6.02
C ALA A 78 -0.01 3.45 -6.75
N VAL A 79 -0.35 4.73 -6.50
CA VAL A 79 -1.39 5.45 -7.24
C VAL A 79 -1.10 5.50 -8.74
N THR A 80 0.14 5.81 -9.11
CA THR A 80 0.56 5.91 -10.52
C THR A 80 0.42 4.59 -11.24
N PHE A 81 0.92 3.50 -10.65
CA PHE A 81 0.81 2.16 -11.24
C PHE A 81 -0.63 1.64 -11.21
N GLY A 82 -1.40 1.91 -10.17
CA GLY A 82 -2.83 1.59 -10.12
C GLY A 82 -3.63 2.28 -11.23
N ASN A 83 -3.34 3.55 -11.51
CA ASN A 83 -3.95 4.27 -12.65
C ASN A 83 -3.53 3.71 -14.02
N LYS A 84 -2.28 3.24 -14.15
CA LYS A 84 -1.85 2.52 -15.36
C LYS A 84 -2.59 1.19 -15.51
N ALA A 85 -2.81 0.46 -14.42
CA ALA A 85 -3.58 -0.78 -14.41
C ALA A 85 -5.06 -0.54 -14.82
N LEU A 86 -5.68 0.55 -14.33
CA LEU A 86 -7.04 0.93 -14.71
C LEU A 86 -7.21 1.22 -16.20
N LYS A 87 -6.17 1.74 -16.84
CA LYS A 87 -6.14 2.08 -18.27
C LYS A 87 -5.65 0.93 -19.17
N ALA A 88 -5.29 -0.21 -18.58
CA ALA A 88 -4.84 -1.36 -19.36
C ALA A 88 -5.99 -1.92 -20.21
N ALA A 89 -5.67 -2.29 -21.46
CA ALA A 89 -6.61 -2.88 -22.40
C ALA A 89 -6.80 -4.39 -22.17
N ASP A 90 -5.78 -5.05 -21.65
CA ASP A 90 -5.72 -6.50 -21.46
C ASP A 90 -5.32 -6.89 -20.02
N PHE A 91 -5.54 -8.16 -19.68
CA PHE A 91 -5.27 -8.70 -18.36
C PHE A 91 -3.79 -8.77 -17.99
N GLU A 92 -2.92 -9.06 -18.94
CA GLU A 92 -1.49 -9.21 -18.69
C GLU A 92 -0.90 -7.86 -18.25
N SER A 93 -1.21 -6.83 -19.02
CA SER A 93 -0.89 -5.44 -18.73
C SER A 93 -1.49 -4.98 -17.41
N LEU A 94 -2.77 -5.30 -17.16
CA LEU A 94 -3.43 -4.97 -15.90
C LEU A 94 -2.70 -5.60 -14.72
N LYS A 95 -2.47 -6.92 -14.75
CA LYS A 95 -1.81 -7.67 -13.68
C LYS A 95 -0.39 -7.19 -13.44
N LYS A 96 0.36 -6.89 -14.50
CA LYS A 96 1.71 -6.31 -14.41
C LYS A 96 1.71 -5.00 -13.63
N TRP A 97 0.80 -4.08 -13.95
CA TRP A 97 0.73 -2.79 -13.28
C TRP A 97 0.13 -2.90 -11.87
N ALA A 98 -0.87 -3.76 -11.67
CA ALA A 98 -1.44 -4.03 -10.35
C ALA A 98 -0.40 -4.63 -9.40
N LYS A 99 0.45 -5.55 -9.88
CA LYS A 99 1.56 -6.13 -9.10
C LYS A 99 2.54 -5.04 -8.65
N LYS A 100 2.94 -4.15 -9.57
CA LYS A 100 3.81 -3.01 -9.21
C LYS A 100 3.18 -2.10 -8.17
N ALA A 101 1.87 -1.82 -8.29
CA ALA A 101 1.16 -1.01 -7.30
C ALA A 101 1.06 -1.69 -5.93
N MET A 102 0.84 -3.02 -5.92
CA MET A 102 0.87 -3.84 -4.72
C MET A 102 2.23 -3.79 -4.03
N ASP A 103 3.32 -3.93 -4.80
CA ASP A 103 4.69 -3.91 -4.25
C ASP A 103 5.03 -2.54 -3.66
N MET A 104 4.64 -1.45 -4.32
CA MET A 104 4.80 -0.11 -3.75
C MET A 104 4.03 0.06 -2.43
N SER A 105 2.85 -0.54 -2.29
CA SER A 105 2.09 -0.50 -1.04
C SER A 105 2.81 -1.27 0.09
N LEU A 106 3.50 -2.37 -0.25
CA LEU A 106 4.37 -3.09 0.68
C LEU A 106 5.61 -2.27 1.08
N ASP A 107 6.20 -1.55 0.12
CA ASP A 107 7.34 -0.65 0.39
C ASP A 107 6.95 0.48 1.35
N VAL A 108 5.71 0.99 1.29
CA VAL A 108 5.19 1.95 2.29
C VAL A 108 5.23 1.34 3.69
N MET A 109 4.65 0.14 3.87
CA MET A 109 4.63 -0.55 5.17
C MET A 109 6.04 -0.87 5.69
N THR A 110 7.00 -1.05 4.79
CA THR A 110 8.42 -1.28 5.12
C THR A 110 9.15 0.03 5.44
N ALA A 111 8.76 1.14 4.81
CA ALA A 111 9.37 2.45 5.00
C ALA A 111 8.93 3.11 6.31
N ILE A 112 7.64 3.00 6.67
CA ILE A 112 7.04 3.67 7.85
C ILE A 112 7.83 3.45 9.16
N PRO A 113 8.23 2.21 9.51
CA PRO A 113 9.02 1.97 10.73
C PRO A 113 10.40 2.64 10.74
N ASN A 114 10.90 3.06 9.58
CA ASN A 114 12.21 3.71 9.41
C ASN A 114 12.11 5.23 9.22
N CYS A 115 10.90 5.80 9.31
CA CYS A 115 10.69 7.25 9.21
C CYS A 115 11.06 7.92 10.54
N LYS A 116 11.81 9.02 10.45
CA LYS A 116 12.39 9.76 11.58
C LYS A 116 11.64 11.05 11.85
#